data_AF-A0A166JTP3-F1
#
_entry.id   AF-A0A166JTP3-F1
#
_cell.length_a   1.000
_cell.length_b   1.000
_cell.length_c   1.000
_cell.angle_alpha   90.00
_cell.angle_beta   90.00
_cell.angle_gamma   90.00
#
_symmetry.space_group_name_H-M   'P 1'
#
loop_
_entity.id
_entity.type
_entity.pdbx_description
1 polymer ?
#
loop_
_entity_poly.entity_id
_entity_poly.type
_entity_poly.pdbx_seq_one_letter_code
_entity_poly.pdbx_strand_id
1 'polypeptide(L)'
;MSDVSDDEIGGAYETPYKAPVKKPASKAIKPSSRAGAVPGAVAGPSSKPASSTAGAKRKAAHRSPEVSGSDGEVEEVLAQPAKKKTTEPAANANIKATTAKGKGKAKADPPSKVVESVEQDSEAIEEFEALEPKPAARAANGAAKAKKAPVPAATAAVAAAAAVVRTEKSFEKEMARLRQRCEEAETRAAILTSQLEELHHVRHTAAEESLDHQSTHYEARIDTQEKLIQELTSQLARAEPLARAGKSSLLHFLSRDAADEEHRALEDEVARLKDIAKAKDAFIGERDRHVREMEQTERELRFELAAEIERSKALVVKQPPGSATRGGGARPRGGGIFGTDEPKNAAVIQLYEDLTNLLVPNMRFETGKYLDLDDKCFTCVYTYVDQTGNDQGAMEQSLTFTLRFYHDIPIPQDERTPADERVTDISQLTEHIKYSPLELDKEAPDFVEKLRFLGETFTFGREQLALFLKTMYDTLGGAGQPEGDPEEEEEEEMEYEE
;
A
#
# COMPACT_ATOMS: atom_id res chain seq x y z
N MET A 1 -56.73 -8.17 -22.88
CA MET A 1 -56.29 -7.38 -24.06
C MET A 1 -55.24 -6.41 -23.57
N SER A 2 -54.00 -6.61 -24.03
CA SER A 2 -52.73 -5.86 -23.83
C SER A 2 -51.63 -6.90 -23.53
N ASP A 3 -51.18 -7.61 -24.56
CA ASP A 3 -50.03 -7.32 -25.43
C ASP A 3 -48.74 -7.91 -24.87
N VAL A 4 -48.37 -9.02 -25.50
CA VAL A 4 -47.14 -9.81 -25.33
C VAL A 4 -46.41 -9.66 -26.66
N SER A 5 -45.25 -9.01 -26.65
CA SER A 5 -44.29 -8.98 -27.76
C SER A 5 -42.92 -9.26 -27.15
N ASP A 6 -42.48 -10.50 -27.13
CA ASP A 6 -41.91 -11.29 -28.24
C ASP A 6 -40.47 -10.88 -28.53
N ASP A 7 -39.61 -11.73 -27.99
CA ASP A 7 -38.16 -11.74 -27.92
C ASP A 7 -37.65 -12.40 -29.21
N GLU A 8 -37.23 -11.63 -30.22
CA GLU A 8 -36.50 -12.21 -31.34
C GLU A 8 -35.69 -11.15 -32.10
N ILE A 9 -34.40 -11.02 -31.79
CA ILE A 9 -33.39 -10.68 -32.80
C ILE A 9 -32.05 -11.31 -32.41
N GLY A 10 -31.77 -12.42 -33.08
CA GLY A 10 -30.45 -13.04 -33.13
C GLY A 10 -29.51 -12.24 -34.02
N GLY A 11 -28.24 -12.19 -33.61
CA GLY A 11 -27.14 -11.59 -34.36
C GLY A 11 -25.82 -12.26 -34.00
N ALA A 12 -25.76 -13.59 -34.15
CA ALA A 12 -24.52 -14.34 -34.05
C ALA A 12 -23.66 -14.08 -35.29
N TYR A 13 -22.63 -13.25 -35.16
CA TYR A 13 -21.55 -13.17 -36.14
C TYR A 13 -20.44 -14.16 -35.76
N GLU A 14 -20.52 -15.36 -36.33
CA GLU A 14 -19.40 -16.29 -36.44
C GLU A 14 -18.33 -15.68 -37.36
N THR A 15 -17.12 -15.45 -36.83
CA THR A 15 -15.94 -15.14 -37.64
C THR A 15 -15.11 -16.41 -37.82
N PRO A 16 -14.76 -16.82 -39.06
CA PRO A 16 -13.95 -18.00 -39.28
C PRO A 16 -12.48 -17.58 -39.46
N TYR A 17 -11.71 -17.54 -38.38
CA TYR A 17 -10.24 -17.55 -38.48
C TYR A 17 -9.65 -18.64 -37.56
N LYS A 18 -9.52 -19.84 -38.14
CA LYS A 18 -8.70 -20.92 -37.57
C LYS A 18 -7.23 -20.63 -37.87
N ALA A 19 -6.49 -20.17 -36.88
CA ALA A 19 -5.03 -20.19 -36.89
C ALA A 19 -4.52 -21.64 -36.71
N PRO A 20 -3.52 -22.09 -37.48
CA PRO A 20 -2.99 -23.45 -37.35
C PRO A 20 -2.14 -23.61 -36.08
N VAL A 21 -2.62 -24.43 -35.15
CA VAL A 21 -1.89 -24.90 -33.97
C VAL A 21 -0.72 -25.79 -34.41
N LYS A 22 0.50 -25.24 -34.36
CA LYS A 22 1.75 -26.02 -34.45
C LYS A 22 1.92 -26.82 -33.16
N LYS A 23 1.81 -28.14 -33.26
CA LYS A 23 2.19 -29.11 -32.22
C LYS A 23 3.70 -29.00 -31.93
N PRO A 24 4.15 -28.84 -30.67
CA PRO A 24 5.52 -29.16 -30.33
C PRO A 24 5.66 -30.69 -30.24
N ALA A 25 6.40 -31.25 -31.19
CA ALA A 25 6.84 -32.64 -31.14
C ALA A 25 7.78 -32.83 -29.95
N SER A 26 7.38 -33.67 -29.00
CA SER A 26 8.23 -34.23 -27.97
C SER A 26 9.31 -35.09 -28.62
N LYS A 27 10.52 -34.53 -28.77
CA LYS A 27 11.73 -35.30 -29.07
C LYS A 27 12.53 -35.54 -27.80
N ALA A 28 12.68 -36.84 -27.54
CA ALA A 28 13.41 -37.46 -26.46
C ALA A 28 14.81 -36.88 -26.23
N ILE A 29 15.08 -36.52 -24.98
CA ILE A 29 16.42 -36.29 -24.45
C ILE A 29 17.06 -37.67 -24.21
N LYS A 30 18.12 -37.97 -24.96
CA LYS A 30 19.07 -39.06 -24.64
C LYS A 30 20.17 -38.48 -23.74
N PRO A 31 20.52 -39.09 -22.60
CA PRO A 31 21.74 -38.73 -21.89
C PRO A 31 22.95 -39.42 -22.53
N SER A 32 23.88 -38.62 -23.05
CA SER A 32 25.21 -39.08 -23.47
C SER A 32 26.13 -39.05 -22.26
N SER A 33 26.47 -40.23 -21.76
CA SER A 33 27.53 -40.46 -20.79
C SER A 33 28.86 -40.65 -21.54
N ARG A 34 29.88 -39.87 -21.18
CA ARG A 34 31.27 -40.21 -21.53
C ARG A 34 32.17 -40.03 -20.31
N ALA A 35 32.89 -41.11 -20.07
CA ALA A 35 33.73 -41.41 -18.93
C ALA A 35 35.12 -40.74 -18.95
N GLY A 36 35.70 -40.65 -17.76
CA GLY A 36 37.11 -40.38 -17.46
C GLY A 36 37.26 -40.14 -15.94
N ALA A 37 37.27 -41.17 -15.09
CA ALA A 37 38.42 -42.01 -14.70
C ALA A 37 39.46 -41.30 -13.79
N VAL A 38 39.28 -41.39 -12.46
CA VAL A 38 40.36 -41.59 -11.43
C VAL A 38 39.72 -42.24 -10.18
N PRO A 39 40.36 -43.24 -9.52
CA PRO A 39 39.76 -44.04 -8.46
C PRO A 39 40.07 -43.50 -7.05
N GLY A 40 39.14 -43.68 -6.11
CA GLY A 40 39.35 -43.44 -4.69
C GLY A 40 38.28 -44.15 -3.87
N ALA A 41 38.67 -45.25 -3.22
CA ALA A 41 37.80 -46.13 -2.46
C ALA A 41 37.39 -45.55 -1.09
N VAL A 42 36.33 -46.13 -0.53
CA VAL A 42 36.21 -46.66 0.85
C VAL A 42 34.90 -46.24 1.58
N ALA A 43 34.15 -47.30 1.94
CA ALA A 43 33.20 -47.47 3.05
C ALA A 43 31.83 -46.74 3.07
N GLY A 44 30.76 -47.52 2.80
CA GLY A 44 29.46 -47.37 3.48
C GLY A 44 29.50 -47.89 4.93
N PRO A 45 28.38 -47.92 5.70
CA PRO A 45 27.10 -48.56 5.35
C PRO A 45 25.86 -47.66 5.56
N SER A 46 24.79 -47.76 4.78
CA SER A 46 23.65 -48.69 4.89
C SER A 46 22.87 -48.66 6.22
N SER A 47 21.69 -48.02 6.23
CA SER A 47 20.49 -48.55 6.90
C SER A 47 19.20 -47.90 6.38
N LYS A 48 18.25 -48.75 5.99
CA LYS A 48 16.90 -48.49 5.48
C LYS A 48 15.95 -47.88 6.53
N PRO A 49 14.81 -47.28 6.11
CA PRO A 49 13.78 -46.75 7.01
C PRO A 49 12.73 -47.81 7.38
N ALA A 50 12.15 -47.68 8.58
CA ALA A 50 10.97 -48.40 9.06
C ALA A 50 10.07 -47.34 9.74
N SER A 51 8.92 -46.97 9.17
CA SER A 51 7.59 -47.61 9.28
C SER A 51 6.88 -47.41 10.62
N SER A 52 5.70 -46.77 10.58
CA SER A 52 4.51 -46.93 11.45
C SER A 52 4.69 -46.70 12.97
N THR A 53 3.80 -46.09 13.75
CA THR A 53 2.33 -46.15 13.78
C THR A 53 1.82 -45.14 14.81
N ALA A 54 0.54 -44.80 14.67
CA ALA A 54 -0.35 -44.03 15.55
C ALA A 54 -0.25 -44.30 17.08
N GLY A 55 -0.66 -43.31 17.89
CA GLY A 55 -1.15 -43.59 19.25
C GLY A 55 -1.19 -42.45 20.29
N ALA A 56 -2.24 -41.62 20.20
CA ALA A 56 -3.14 -41.21 21.30
C ALA A 56 -2.66 -40.60 22.66
N LYS A 57 -3.25 -39.41 22.93
CA LYS A 57 -4.04 -38.99 24.13
C LYS A 57 -3.38 -38.82 25.52
N ARG A 58 -3.44 -37.57 26.02
CA ARG A 58 -3.87 -37.13 27.38
C ARG A 58 -4.57 -35.77 27.17
N LYS A 59 -5.84 -35.46 27.51
CA LYS A 59 -6.71 -35.55 28.71
C LYS A 59 -6.18 -34.81 29.95
N ALA A 60 -6.77 -33.63 30.20
CA ALA A 60 -7.35 -33.15 31.46
C ALA A 60 -7.83 -31.70 31.23
N ALA A 61 -8.81 -31.08 31.89
CA ALA A 61 -10.03 -31.45 32.61
C ALA A 61 -10.49 -30.11 33.20
N HIS A 62 -11.72 -29.65 32.92
CA HIS A 62 -12.45 -28.84 33.90
C HIS A 62 -13.95 -29.12 33.74
N ARG A 63 -14.60 -29.10 34.90
CA ARG A 63 -15.76 -29.90 35.29
C ARG A 63 -16.85 -28.94 35.78
N SER A 64 -18.03 -29.02 35.16
CA SER A 64 -19.39 -28.87 35.72
C SER A 64 -19.79 -27.50 36.34
N PRO A 65 -21.10 -27.13 36.43
CA PRO A 65 -22.24 -28.05 36.57
C PRO A 65 -23.49 -27.85 35.71
N GLU A 66 -24.22 -28.97 35.65
CA GLU A 66 -25.58 -29.19 35.16
C GLU A 66 -26.64 -28.49 36.04
N VAL A 67 -27.77 -28.15 35.43
CA VAL A 67 -29.07 -28.05 36.09
C VAL A 67 -29.98 -29.13 35.53
N SER A 68 -30.61 -29.83 36.47
CA SER A 68 -31.45 -31.01 36.36
C SER A 68 -32.94 -30.67 36.21
N GLY A 69 -33.69 -31.55 35.54
CA GLY A 69 -35.15 -31.71 35.64
C GLY A 69 -35.66 -32.66 34.54
N SER A 70 -35.88 -33.95 34.87
CA SER A 70 -37.20 -34.66 34.98
C SER A 70 -37.97 -34.73 33.65
N ASP A 71 -38.49 -35.85 33.13
CA ASP A 71 -38.99 -37.10 33.73
C ASP A 71 -39.34 -38.13 32.62
N GLY A 72 -39.36 -39.43 32.96
CA GLY A 72 -40.05 -40.55 32.27
C GLY A 72 -39.47 -41.04 30.92
N GLU A 73 -39.46 -42.33 30.53
CA GLU A 73 -39.99 -43.57 31.11
C GLU A 73 -39.42 -44.78 30.29
N VAL A 74 -39.14 -45.90 30.97
CA VAL A 74 -39.10 -47.35 30.58
C VAL A 74 -38.52 -47.92 29.25
N GLU A 75 -37.50 -48.79 29.39
CA GLU A 75 -37.47 -50.26 29.04
C GLU A 75 -36.01 -50.78 29.17
N GLU A 76 -35.63 -51.57 30.18
CA GLU A 76 -35.75 -53.04 30.35
C GLU A 76 -34.60 -53.89 29.71
N VAL A 77 -33.60 -54.18 30.56
CA VAL A 77 -32.91 -55.49 30.78
C VAL A 77 -32.00 -56.08 29.68
N LEU A 78 -30.68 -56.19 29.96
CA LEU A 78 -30.04 -57.47 30.34
C LEU A 78 -28.53 -57.33 30.70
N ALA A 79 -28.21 -57.76 31.92
CA ALA A 79 -27.03 -58.52 32.35
C ALA A 79 -25.58 -57.98 32.17
N GLN A 80 -25.05 -57.52 33.32
CA GLN A 80 -23.69 -57.79 33.84
C GLN A 80 -23.26 -59.29 33.70
N PRO A 81 -21.98 -59.75 33.89
CA PRO A 81 -21.04 -59.23 34.90
C PRO A 81 -19.51 -59.38 34.71
N ALA A 82 -18.80 -58.35 35.20
CA ALA A 82 -17.81 -58.40 36.28
C ALA A 82 -16.44 -59.10 36.15
N LYS A 83 -15.55 -58.57 37.02
CA LYS A 83 -14.33 -59.15 37.65
C LYS A 83 -13.04 -58.93 36.85
N LYS A 84 -11.88 -58.64 37.44
CA LYS A 84 -11.45 -58.52 38.84
C LYS A 84 -10.00 -57.97 38.84
N LYS A 85 -9.73 -57.08 39.80
CA LYS A 85 -8.62 -57.09 40.78
C LYS A 85 -7.13 -57.17 40.35
N THR A 86 -6.38 -56.39 41.15
CA THR A 86 -5.02 -56.63 41.71
C THR A 86 -3.85 -56.48 40.73
N THR A 87 -2.73 -55.83 41.04
CA THR A 87 -2.02 -55.70 42.33
C THR A 87 -0.90 -54.64 42.18
N GLU A 88 -0.72 -53.79 43.19
CA GLU A 88 0.58 -53.21 43.63
C GLU A 88 1.62 -54.33 43.92
N PRO A 89 2.95 -54.10 44.13
CA PRO A 89 3.54 -52.91 44.77
C PRO A 89 4.97 -52.46 44.39
N ALA A 90 5.30 -51.26 44.89
CA ALA A 90 6.54 -50.80 45.56
C ALA A 90 7.96 -51.14 45.05
N ALA A 91 8.77 -50.10 44.84
CA ALA A 91 10.04 -49.79 45.54
C ALA A 91 10.81 -48.70 44.76
N ASN A 92 11.12 -47.51 45.28
CA ASN A 92 12.12 -47.09 46.29
C ASN A 92 13.48 -46.61 45.68
N ALA A 93 14.11 -45.63 46.35
CA ALA A 93 15.38 -44.90 46.06
C ALA A 93 15.25 -43.71 45.07
N ASN A 94 15.40 -42.41 45.41
CA ASN A 94 16.27 -41.63 46.32
C ASN A 94 17.78 -41.68 45.99
N ILE A 95 18.34 -40.51 45.59
CA ILE A 95 19.72 -39.95 45.62
C ILE A 95 19.70 -38.79 44.59
N LYS A 96 19.67 -37.50 44.92
CA LYS A 96 20.63 -36.57 45.60
C LYS A 96 21.88 -36.19 44.77
N ALA A 97 21.75 -35.02 44.12
CA ALA A 97 22.68 -33.87 43.94
C ALA A 97 24.14 -34.04 43.45
N THR A 98 24.56 -33.18 42.51
CA THR A 98 25.81 -32.35 42.46
C THR A 98 25.83 -31.56 41.13
N THR A 99 25.68 -30.24 41.05
CA THR A 99 26.65 -29.11 41.21
C THR A 99 28.00 -29.20 40.47
N ALA A 100 28.21 -28.32 39.47
CA ALA A 100 29.47 -27.63 39.09
C ALA A 100 29.08 -26.53 38.06
N LYS A 101 29.21 -25.21 38.22
CA LYS A 101 30.26 -24.27 38.72
C LYS A 101 31.35 -23.96 37.67
N GLY A 102 31.23 -22.80 37.02
CA GLY A 102 32.30 -22.11 36.27
C GLY A 102 31.78 -20.83 35.59
N LYS A 103 31.81 -19.65 36.23
CA LYS A 103 32.87 -18.60 36.26
C LYS A 103 33.07 -17.85 34.93
N GLY A 104 32.66 -16.57 34.89
CA GLY A 104 33.20 -15.58 33.96
C GLY A 104 32.46 -14.23 33.87
N LYS A 105 32.79 -13.29 34.78
CA LYS A 105 32.90 -11.80 34.69
C LYS A 105 32.07 -11.02 33.63
N ALA A 106 31.54 -9.80 33.80
CA ALA A 106 31.29 -8.80 34.85
C ALA A 106 30.75 -7.53 34.11
N LYS A 107 30.05 -6.63 34.83
CA LYS A 107 29.56 -5.26 34.45
C LYS A 107 28.18 -5.23 33.75
N ALA A 108 27.19 -4.42 34.11
CA ALA A 108 27.02 -3.36 35.12
C ALA A 108 25.52 -3.19 35.45
N ASP A 109 25.16 -2.82 36.68
CA ASP A 109 23.80 -2.48 37.10
C ASP A 109 23.46 -1.01 36.78
N PRO A 110 22.24 -0.70 36.30
CA PRO A 110 21.60 0.60 36.48
C PRO A 110 20.66 0.60 37.71
N PRO A 111 20.46 1.75 38.38
CA PRO A 111 19.77 1.80 39.67
C PRO A 111 18.25 1.67 39.55
N SER A 112 17.67 0.99 40.55
CA SER A 112 16.23 0.87 40.76
C SER A 112 15.58 2.21 41.12
N LYS A 113 14.42 2.51 40.53
CA LYS A 113 13.42 3.40 41.12
C LYS A 113 12.11 2.64 41.33
N VAL A 114 11.82 2.49 42.62
CA VAL A 114 10.55 2.39 43.35
C VAL A 114 9.29 2.28 42.49
N VAL A 115 8.61 1.15 42.67
CA VAL A 115 7.20 0.94 42.36
C VAL A 115 6.39 1.50 43.52
N GLU A 116 5.50 2.46 43.25
CA GLU A 116 4.34 2.75 44.10
C GLU A 116 3.10 2.66 43.20
N SER A 117 2.27 1.68 43.51
CA SER A 117 1.02 1.34 42.84
C SER A 117 -0.13 2.09 43.51
N VAL A 118 -0.84 2.96 42.79
CA VAL A 118 -2.22 3.36 43.13
C VAL A 118 -3.00 3.62 41.83
N GLU A 119 -4.14 2.95 41.73
CA GLU A 119 -5.23 3.18 40.78
C GLU A 119 -5.83 4.59 40.98
N GLN A 120 -6.01 5.38 39.92
CA GLN A 120 -7.27 6.11 39.65
C GLN A 120 -7.16 7.06 38.44
N ASP A 121 -8.25 7.07 37.69
CA ASP A 121 -8.69 8.07 36.71
C ASP A 121 -8.26 9.50 37.03
N SER A 122 -7.66 10.19 36.06
CA SER A 122 -8.15 11.50 35.59
C SER A 122 -7.27 12.00 34.44
N GLU A 123 -7.95 12.52 33.43
CA GLU A 123 -7.44 13.23 32.27
C GLU A 123 -6.44 14.32 32.68
N ALA A 124 -5.21 14.24 32.18
CA ALA A 124 -4.24 15.33 32.23
C ALA A 124 -4.03 15.85 30.80
N ILE A 125 -4.76 16.93 30.50
CA ILE A 125 -4.53 17.80 29.35
C ILE A 125 -3.13 18.41 29.52
N GLU A 126 -2.21 18.08 28.61
CA GLU A 126 -0.96 18.83 28.46
C GLU A 126 -1.30 20.23 27.92
N GLU A 127 -1.38 21.18 28.84
CA GLU A 127 -1.44 22.61 28.59
C GLU A 127 -0.11 23.05 27.94
N PHE A 128 -0.12 23.18 26.62
CA PHE A 128 0.99 23.71 25.85
C PHE A 128 1.06 25.23 26.08
N GLU A 129 1.87 25.64 27.06
CA GLU A 129 2.16 27.02 27.41
C GLU A 129 2.77 27.75 26.20
N ALA A 130 1.94 28.56 25.52
CA ALA A 130 2.34 29.41 24.43
C ALA A 130 3.33 30.48 24.95
N LEU A 131 4.60 30.34 24.56
CA LEU A 131 5.60 31.39 24.72
C LEU A 131 5.19 32.63 23.90
N GLU A 132 4.57 33.60 24.57
CA GLU A 132 4.43 34.97 24.06
C GLU A 132 5.81 35.64 23.93
N PRO A 133 6.20 36.17 22.76
CA PRO A 133 7.35 37.04 22.66
C PRO A 133 7.00 38.44 23.21
N LYS A 134 7.45 38.65 24.45
CA LYS A 134 7.56 39.93 25.16
C LYS A 134 8.03 41.08 24.24
N PRO A 135 7.28 42.19 24.09
CA PRO A 135 7.75 43.33 23.32
C PRO A 135 8.89 44.03 24.06
N ALA A 136 10.06 44.07 23.43
CA ALA A 136 11.22 44.79 23.91
C ALA A 136 10.90 46.29 24.01
N ALA A 137 10.92 46.81 25.24
CA ALA A 137 10.88 48.22 25.55
C ALA A 137 12.02 48.95 24.82
N ARG A 138 11.66 49.81 23.86
CA ARG A 138 12.62 50.67 23.18
C ARG A 138 12.94 51.85 24.09
N ALA A 139 14.16 51.82 24.63
CA ALA A 139 14.74 52.87 25.43
C ALA A 139 14.70 54.22 24.69
N ALA A 140 14.15 55.23 25.37
CA ALA A 140 14.25 56.62 25.01
C ALA A 140 15.69 57.10 25.24
N ASN A 141 16.52 57.08 24.20
CA ASN A 141 17.80 57.77 24.20
C ASN A 141 17.60 59.19 23.67
N GLY A 142 17.68 60.15 24.59
CA GLY A 142 17.91 61.55 24.27
C GLY A 142 19.25 61.72 23.56
N ALA A 143 19.24 62.46 22.46
CA ALA A 143 20.45 62.94 21.80
C ALA A 143 20.31 64.43 21.51
N ALA A 144 21.38 65.13 21.82
CA ALA A 144 21.46 66.56 22.02
C ALA A 144 21.21 67.41 20.76
N LYS A 145 20.66 68.61 21.00
CA LYS A 145 20.64 69.74 20.07
C LYS A 145 22.07 70.13 19.68
N ALA A 146 22.49 69.81 18.46
CA ALA A 146 23.64 70.44 17.80
C ALA A 146 23.14 71.34 16.67
N LYS A 147 23.33 72.65 16.85
CA LYS A 147 23.10 73.67 15.84
C LYS A 147 24.04 73.42 14.66
N LYS A 148 23.51 73.26 13.43
CA LYS A 148 24.31 73.30 12.20
C LYS A 148 23.84 74.43 11.29
N ALA A 149 24.85 75.11 10.75
CA ALA A 149 24.84 76.28 9.89
C ALA A 149 24.04 76.09 8.58
N PRO A 150 23.60 77.19 7.94
CA PRO A 150 22.87 77.14 6.67
C PRO A 150 23.80 76.69 5.53
N VAL A 151 23.41 75.61 4.86
CA VAL A 151 24.07 75.06 3.66
C VAL A 151 23.26 75.50 2.43
N PRO A 152 23.89 75.89 1.31
CA PRO A 152 23.23 76.59 0.20
C PRO A 152 22.12 75.78 -0.50
N ALA A 153 21.05 76.49 -0.89
CA ALA A 153 19.77 76.02 -1.42
C ALA A 153 19.81 75.24 -2.75
N ALA A 154 20.98 74.99 -3.34
CA ALA A 154 21.11 74.35 -4.66
C ALA A 154 21.29 72.82 -4.61
N THR A 155 21.46 72.20 -3.44
CA THR A 155 21.64 70.73 -3.30
C THR A 155 20.48 70.02 -2.58
N ALA A 156 19.49 70.77 -2.08
CA ALA A 156 18.32 70.22 -1.38
C ALA A 156 17.36 69.44 -2.29
N ALA A 157 17.28 69.80 -3.57
CA ALA A 157 16.43 69.10 -4.54
C ALA A 157 16.92 67.66 -4.84
N VAL A 158 18.24 67.45 -4.89
CA VAL A 158 18.84 66.13 -5.15
C VAL A 158 18.77 65.23 -3.89
N ALA A 159 18.90 65.81 -2.70
CA ALA A 159 18.74 65.07 -1.44
C ALA A 159 17.28 64.68 -1.16
N ALA A 160 16.30 65.50 -1.57
CA ALA A 160 14.88 65.17 -1.47
C ALA A 160 14.48 64.03 -2.42
N ALA A 161 14.98 64.03 -3.67
CA ALA A 161 14.77 62.92 -4.61
C ALA A 161 15.39 61.60 -4.11
N ALA A 162 16.60 61.65 -3.53
CA ALA A 162 17.24 60.48 -2.94
C ALA A 162 16.52 59.96 -1.67
N ALA A 163 15.76 60.81 -0.96
CA ALA A 163 14.94 60.40 0.18
C ALA A 163 13.67 59.65 -0.27
N VAL A 164 13.02 60.09 -1.37
CA VAL A 164 11.84 59.42 -1.95
C VAL A 164 12.18 58.01 -2.45
N VAL A 165 13.31 57.86 -3.16
CA VAL A 165 13.77 56.54 -3.64
C VAL A 165 14.13 55.60 -2.48
N ARG A 166 14.62 56.13 -1.35
CA ARG A 166 14.88 55.32 -0.15
C ARG A 166 13.59 54.88 0.55
N THR A 167 12.57 55.73 0.57
CA THR A 167 11.26 55.36 1.13
C THR A 167 10.55 54.32 0.27
N GLU A 168 10.58 54.46 -1.06
CA GLU A 168 10.01 53.46 -1.99
C GLU A 168 10.68 52.10 -1.82
N LYS A 169 12.02 52.06 -1.76
CA LYS A 169 12.76 50.82 -1.49
C LYS A 169 12.47 50.23 -0.11
N SER A 170 12.17 51.04 0.91
CA SER A 170 11.73 50.51 2.21
C SER A 170 10.31 49.95 2.15
N PHE A 171 9.40 50.60 1.42
CA PHE A 171 8.03 50.12 1.23
C PHE A 171 7.99 48.82 0.43
N GLU A 172 8.81 48.68 -0.62
CA GLU A 172 8.93 47.44 -1.38
C GLU A 172 9.43 46.28 -0.51
N LYS A 173 10.42 46.52 0.36
CA LYS A 173 10.92 45.53 1.31
C LYS A 173 9.88 45.15 2.36
N GLU A 174 9.10 46.12 2.85
CA GLU A 174 8.00 45.85 3.78
C GLU A 174 6.87 45.06 3.11
N MET A 175 6.52 45.38 1.87
CA MET A 175 5.55 44.64 1.07
C MET A 175 6.00 43.20 0.80
N ALA A 176 7.27 43.00 0.43
CA ALA A 176 7.83 41.66 0.25
C ALA A 176 7.80 40.86 1.57
N ARG A 177 8.16 41.49 2.70
CA ARG A 177 8.10 40.85 4.02
C ARG A 177 6.67 40.50 4.44
N LEU A 178 5.69 41.33 4.11
CA LEU A 178 4.28 41.05 4.40
C LEU A 178 3.74 39.92 3.53
N ARG A 179 4.09 39.88 2.23
CA ARG A 179 3.73 38.77 1.33
C ARG A 179 4.30 37.44 1.83
N GLN A 180 5.59 37.41 2.19
CA GLN A 180 6.22 36.23 2.76
C GLN A 180 5.52 35.77 4.05
N ARG A 181 5.07 36.70 4.92
CA ARG A 181 4.31 36.34 6.12
C ARG A 181 2.93 35.78 5.82
N CYS A 182 2.25 36.26 4.79
CA CYS A 182 0.98 35.69 4.35
C CYS A 182 1.19 34.27 3.81
N GLU A 183 2.20 34.05 2.97
CA GLU A 183 2.53 32.72 2.45
C GLU A 183 2.93 31.74 3.57
N GLU A 184 3.73 32.18 4.55
CA GLU A 184 4.05 31.39 5.75
C GLU A 184 2.82 31.08 6.60
N ALA A 185 1.85 31.98 6.68
CA ALA A 185 0.59 31.75 7.41
C ALA A 185 -0.32 30.78 6.66
N GLU A 186 -0.41 30.90 5.34
CA GLU A 186 -1.20 30.01 4.48
C GLU A 186 -0.64 28.58 4.48
N THR A 187 0.68 28.43 4.39
CA THR A 187 1.33 27.11 4.49
C THR A 187 1.11 26.47 5.87
N ARG A 188 1.18 27.25 6.96
CA ARG A 188 0.87 26.74 8.31
C ARG A 188 -0.61 26.35 8.43
N ALA A 189 -1.52 27.14 7.88
CA ALA A 189 -2.94 26.81 7.86
C ALA A 189 -3.18 25.49 7.09
N ALA A 190 -2.56 25.32 5.91
CA ALA A 190 -2.66 24.09 5.13
C ALA A 190 -2.13 22.86 5.88
N ILE A 191 -0.99 22.97 6.55
CA ILE A 191 -0.41 21.89 7.36
C ILE A 191 -1.35 21.52 8.52
N LEU A 192 -1.88 22.52 9.24
CA LEU A 192 -2.82 22.26 10.35
C LEU A 192 -4.12 21.63 9.87
N THR A 193 -4.65 22.05 8.72
CA THR A 193 -5.83 21.43 8.12
C THR A 193 -5.56 19.97 7.75
N SER A 194 -4.43 19.69 7.09
CA SER A 194 -4.01 18.32 6.77
C SER A 194 -3.85 17.46 8.03
N GLN A 195 -3.27 17.99 9.10
CA GLN A 195 -3.16 17.28 10.39
C GLN A 195 -4.51 17.02 11.03
N LEU A 196 -5.46 17.95 10.94
CA LEU A 196 -6.83 17.74 11.44
C LEU A 196 -7.57 16.68 10.62
N GLU A 197 -7.39 16.66 9.31
CA GLU A 197 -7.95 15.63 8.42
C GLU A 197 -7.35 14.24 8.72
N GLU A 198 -6.04 14.15 8.90
CA GLU A 198 -5.37 12.92 9.33
C GLU A 198 -5.89 12.44 10.70
N LEU A 199 -6.04 13.35 11.68
CA LEU A 199 -6.57 13.02 13.00
C LEU A 199 -8.04 12.57 12.92
N HIS A 200 -8.82 13.15 12.01
CA HIS A 200 -10.20 12.71 11.76
C HIS A 200 -10.25 11.31 11.12
N HIS A 201 -9.34 11.00 10.20
CA HIS A 201 -9.21 9.64 9.63
C HIS A 201 -8.73 8.63 10.68
N VAL A 202 -7.81 9.04 11.56
CA VAL A 202 -7.36 8.20 12.68
C VAL A 202 -8.48 7.95 13.68
N ARG A 203 -9.47 8.85 13.83
CA ARG A 203 -10.60 8.59 14.74
C ARG A 203 -11.50 7.44 14.29
N HIS A 204 -11.65 7.21 12.98
CA HIS A 204 -12.24 5.99 12.43
C HIS A 204 -11.28 4.78 12.56
N THR A 205 -10.84 4.52 13.79
CA THR A 205 -10.05 3.33 14.11
C THR A 205 -10.90 2.07 13.94
N ALA A 206 -10.22 0.93 13.74
CA ALA A 206 -10.84 -0.39 13.74
C ALA A 206 -11.75 -0.68 14.96
N ALA A 207 -11.61 0.06 16.07
CA ALA A 207 -12.49 -0.04 17.23
C ALA A 207 -13.87 0.61 16.97
N GLU A 208 -13.93 1.76 16.27
CA GLU A 208 -15.19 2.38 15.85
C GLU A 208 -15.89 1.52 14.79
N GLU A 209 -15.15 1.02 13.80
CA GLU A 209 -15.70 0.08 12.80
C GLU A 209 -16.22 -1.20 13.46
N SER A 210 -15.52 -1.73 14.46
CA SER A 210 -15.99 -2.87 15.23
C SER A 210 -17.25 -2.54 16.05
N LEU A 211 -17.41 -1.31 16.53
CA LEU A 211 -18.60 -0.87 17.27
C LEU A 211 -19.79 -0.72 16.32
N ASP A 212 -19.58 -0.17 15.12
CA ASP A 212 -20.61 -0.08 14.08
C ASP A 212 -21.05 -1.46 13.59
N HIS A 213 -20.10 -2.40 13.40
CA HIS A 213 -20.43 -3.80 13.10
C HIS A 213 -21.22 -4.49 14.22
N GLN A 214 -20.93 -4.18 15.49
CA GLN A 214 -21.72 -4.69 16.61
C GLN A 214 -23.12 -4.05 16.65
N SER A 215 -23.21 -2.74 16.43
CA SER A 215 -24.47 -1.99 16.41
C SER A 215 -25.40 -2.54 15.33
N THR A 216 -24.92 -2.68 14.10
CA THR A 216 -25.68 -3.27 12.99
C THR A 216 -26.10 -4.71 13.26
N HIS A 217 -25.25 -5.52 13.91
CA HIS A 217 -25.63 -6.87 14.33
C HIS A 217 -26.73 -6.88 15.41
N TYR A 218 -26.69 -5.96 16.38
CA TYR A 218 -27.73 -5.84 17.40
C TYR A 218 -29.05 -5.32 16.82
N GLU A 219 -29.00 -4.37 15.90
CA GLU A 219 -30.19 -3.85 15.20
C GLU A 219 -30.86 -4.97 14.39
N ALA A 220 -30.10 -5.74 13.62
CA ALA A 220 -30.63 -6.91 12.91
C ALA A 220 -31.25 -7.95 13.87
N ARG A 221 -30.64 -8.16 15.05
CA ARG A 221 -31.20 -9.05 16.07
C ARG A 221 -32.51 -8.52 16.64
N ILE A 222 -32.60 -7.22 16.95
CA ILE A 222 -33.83 -6.57 17.44
C ILE A 222 -34.94 -6.72 16.40
N ASP A 223 -34.66 -6.41 15.13
CA ASP A 223 -35.61 -6.58 14.02
C ASP A 223 -36.16 -8.01 13.91
N THR A 224 -35.31 -9.02 14.07
CA THR A 224 -35.76 -10.42 14.04
C THR A 224 -36.63 -10.78 15.25
N GLN A 225 -36.32 -10.24 16.44
CA GLN A 225 -37.11 -10.44 17.65
C GLN A 225 -38.46 -9.74 17.54
N GLU A 226 -38.51 -8.52 17.01
CA GLU A 226 -39.75 -7.79 16.78
C GLU A 226 -40.66 -8.51 15.78
N LYS A 227 -40.11 -9.03 14.68
CA LYS A 227 -40.86 -9.86 13.72
C LYS A 227 -41.44 -11.12 14.38
N LEU A 228 -40.66 -11.80 15.21
CA LEU A 228 -41.13 -12.98 15.95
C LEU A 228 -42.24 -12.62 16.94
N ILE A 229 -42.10 -11.50 17.68
CA ILE A 229 -43.13 -11.01 18.61
C ILE A 229 -44.41 -10.67 17.84
N GLN A 230 -44.31 -10.02 16.67
CA GLN A 230 -45.45 -9.72 15.82
C GLN A 230 -46.13 -11.01 15.34
N GLU A 231 -45.37 -12.01 14.93
CA GLU A 231 -45.92 -13.30 14.51
C GLU A 231 -46.65 -14.00 15.66
N LEU A 232 -46.02 -14.15 16.83
CA LEU A 232 -46.63 -14.76 18.01
C LEU A 232 -47.88 -14.00 18.47
N THR A 233 -47.83 -12.66 18.46
CA THR A 233 -48.98 -11.81 18.79
C THR A 233 -50.10 -12.01 17.77
N SER A 234 -49.78 -12.16 16.48
CA SER A 234 -50.77 -12.46 15.43
C SER A 234 -51.39 -13.85 15.59
N GLN A 235 -50.61 -14.85 16.00
CA GLN A 235 -51.10 -16.20 16.30
C GLN A 235 -52.02 -16.20 17.54
N LEU A 236 -51.63 -15.49 18.60
CA LEU A 236 -52.47 -15.29 19.79
C LEU A 236 -53.79 -14.59 19.45
N ALA A 237 -53.75 -13.52 18.65
CA ALA A 237 -54.95 -12.80 18.21
C ALA A 237 -55.88 -13.70 17.36
N ARG A 238 -55.32 -14.64 16.59
CA ARG A 238 -56.10 -15.66 15.86
C ARG A 238 -56.67 -16.73 16.80
N ALA A 239 -55.94 -17.12 17.83
CA ALA A 239 -56.34 -18.18 18.77
C ALA A 239 -57.34 -17.70 19.85
N GLU A 240 -57.27 -16.44 20.28
CA GLU A 240 -58.16 -15.86 21.31
C GLU A 240 -59.67 -16.05 21.01
N PRO A 241 -60.19 -15.76 19.79
CA PRO A 241 -61.60 -15.98 19.49
C PRO A 241 -62.01 -17.46 19.47
N LEU A 242 -61.09 -18.38 19.15
CA LEU A 242 -61.35 -19.82 19.22
C LEU A 242 -61.41 -20.30 20.69
N ALA A 243 -60.52 -19.80 21.54
CA ALA A 243 -60.52 -20.11 22.97
C ALA A 243 -61.78 -19.59 23.68
N ARG A 244 -62.32 -18.44 23.26
CA ARG A 244 -63.53 -17.82 23.85
C ARG A 244 -64.84 -18.50 23.44
N ALA A 245 -64.85 -19.26 22.34
CA ALA A 245 -66.07 -19.84 21.75
C ALA A 245 -66.52 -21.18 22.38
N GLY A 246 -65.81 -21.74 23.37
CA GLY A 246 -66.28 -22.85 24.21
C GLY A 246 -66.55 -24.20 23.50
N LYS A 247 -66.20 -24.34 22.22
CA LYS A 247 -66.39 -25.59 21.44
C LYS A 247 -65.19 -26.53 21.63
N SER A 248 -65.02 -27.08 22.83
CA SER A 248 -63.90 -27.95 23.19
C SER A 248 -63.98 -29.38 22.62
N SER A 249 -65.10 -29.80 22.02
CA SER A 249 -65.28 -31.21 21.61
C SER A 249 -64.80 -31.56 20.19
N LEU A 250 -64.41 -30.57 19.37
CA LEU A 250 -63.79 -30.80 18.06
C LEU A 250 -62.24 -30.73 18.11
N LEU A 251 -61.70 -30.35 19.28
CA LEU A 251 -60.27 -30.21 19.55
C LEU A 251 -59.56 -31.57 19.65
N HIS A 252 -60.20 -32.61 20.19
CA HIS A 252 -59.51 -33.88 20.47
C HIS A 252 -59.14 -34.72 19.24
N PHE A 253 -59.80 -34.55 18.09
CA PHE A 253 -59.41 -35.22 16.85
C PHE A 253 -58.40 -34.39 16.03
N LEU A 254 -58.54 -33.05 16.05
CA LEU A 254 -57.50 -32.16 15.52
C LEU A 254 -56.20 -32.25 16.31
N SER A 255 -56.22 -32.48 17.63
CA SER A 255 -55.00 -32.55 18.44
C SER A 255 -54.13 -33.77 18.20
N ARG A 256 -54.67 -34.89 17.68
CA ARG A 256 -53.85 -36.07 17.40
C ARG A 256 -53.27 -36.03 15.99
N ASP A 257 -54.10 -35.74 14.98
CA ASP A 257 -53.62 -35.59 13.61
C ASP A 257 -52.67 -34.39 13.49
N ALA A 258 -52.96 -33.27 14.17
CA ALA A 258 -52.03 -32.14 14.21
C ALA A 258 -50.75 -32.43 15.01
N ALA A 259 -50.80 -33.24 16.07
CA ALA A 259 -49.59 -33.65 16.79
C ALA A 259 -48.73 -34.60 15.95
N ASP A 260 -49.34 -35.51 15.18
CA ASP A 260 -48.62 -36.41 14.28
C ASP A 260 -48.01 -35.63 13.09
N GLU A 261 -48.71 -34.62 12.56
CA GLU A 261 -48.19 -33.72 11.53
C GLU A 261 -47.05 -32.83 12.06
N GLU A 262 -47.18 -32.27 13.27
CA GLU A 262 -46.13 -31.49 13.93
C GLU A 262 -44.90 -32.36 14.22
N HIS A 263 -45.11 -33.61 14.69
CA HIS A 263 -44.03 -34.55 14.91
C HIS A 263 -43.26 -34.85 13.62
N ARG A 264 -43.96 -35.10 12.50
CA ARG A 264 -43.31 -35.29 11.20
C ARG A 264 -42.55 -34.04 10.75
N ALA A 265 -43.14 -32.85 10.93
CA ALA A 265 -42.47 -31.60 10.60
C ALA A 265 -41.20 -31.39 11.45
N LEU A 266 -41.23 -31.74 12.73
CA LEU A 266 -40.07 -31.70 13.61
C LEU A 266 -39.01 -32.75 13.21
N GLU A 267 -39.40 -33.96 12.83
CA GLU A 267 -38.48 -34.97 12.32
C GLU A 267 -37.78 -34.51 11.03
N ASP A 268 -38.53 -33.93 10.10
CA ASP A 268 -38.01 -33.35 8.85
C ASP A 268 -37.05 -32.19 9.13
N GLU A 269 -37.39 -31.30 10.07
CA GLU A 269 -36.53 -30.19 10.46
C GLU A 269 -35.26 -30.68 11.17
N VAL A 270 -35.36 -31.68 12.03
CA VAL A 270 -34.21 -32.33 12.67
C VAL A 270 -33.32 -33.01 11.62
N ALA A 271 -33.90 -33.66 10.61
CA ALA A 271 -33.16 -34.24 9.50
C ALA A 271 -32.43 -33.15 8.68
N ARG A 272 -33.12 -32.05 8.36
CA ARG A 272 -32.55 -30.90 7.65
C ARG A 272 -31.39 -30.27 8.43
N LEU A 273 -31.56 -30.05 9.74
CA LEU A 273 -30.51 -29.49 10.59
C LEU A 273 -29.30 -30.43 10.69
N LYS A 274 -29.52 -31.75 10.76
CA LYS A 274 -28.43 -32.74 10.71
C LYS A 274 -27.65 -32.66 9.40
N ASP A 275 -28.32 -32.48 8.27
CA ASP A 275 -27.65 -32.39 6.97
C ASP A 275 -26.90 -31.06 6.80
N ILE A 276 -27.46 -29.95 7.30
CA ILE A 276 -26.75 -28.66 7.38
C ILE A 276 -25.50 -28.77 8.27
N ALA A 277 -25.60 -29.44 9.43
CA ALA A 277 -24.47 -29.65 10.33
C ALA A 277 -23.37 -30.47 9.64
N LYS A 278 -23.71 -31.59 8.98
CA LYS A 278 -22.75 -32.38 8.20
C LYS A 278 -22.10 -31.58 7.07
N ALA A 279 -22.87 -30.75 6.36
CA ALA A 279 -22.34 -29.89 5.29
C ALA A 279 -21.35 -28.85 5.83
N LYS A 280 -21.66 -28.23 6.98
CA LYS A 280 -20.74 -27.30 7.66
C LYS A 280 -19.49 -28.00 8.18
N ASP A 281 -19.62 -29.19 8.76
CA ASP A 281 -18.46 -29.98 9.22
C ASP A 281 -17.55 -30.37 8.06
N ALA A 282 -18.12 -30.72 6.89
CA ALA A 282 -17.35 -31.00 5.68
C ALA A 282 -16.61 -29.74 5.18
N PHE A 283 -17.28 -28.60 5.15
CA PHE A 283 -16.68 -27.32 4.74
C PHE A 283 -15.56 -26.87 5.68
N ILE A 284 -15.74 -27.02 6.99
CA ILE A 284 -14.71 -26.74 8.00
C ILE A 284 -13.50 -27.69 7.77
N GLY A 285 -13.75 -28.98 7.52
CA GLY A 285 -12.69 -29.94 7.22
C GLY A 285 -11.87 -29.59 5.98
N GLU A 286 -12.51 -29.06 4.94
CA GLU A 286 -11.83 -28.60 3.72
C GLU A 286 -11.00 -27.33 3.98
N ARG A 287 -11.54 -26.37 4.72
CA ARG A 287 -10.81 -25.15 5.12
C ARG A 287 -9.60 -25.49 5.99
N ASP A 288 -9.75 -26.36 6.98
CA ASP A 288 -8.66 -26.84 7.83
C ASP A 288 -7.55 -27.53 7.02
N ARG A 289 -7.92 -28.28 5.98
CA ARG A 289 -6.94 -28.89 5.07
C ARG A 289 -6.18 -27.83 4.29
N HIS A 290 -6.88 -26.85 3.73
CA HIS A 290 -6.25 -25.75 2.99
C HIS A 290 -5.30 -24.92 3.87
N VAL A 291 -5.72 -24.64 5.12
CA VAL A 291 -4.86 -23.96 6.11
C VAL A 291 -3.58 -24.76 6.36
N ARG A 292 -3.67 -26.08 6.55
CA ARG A 292 -2.47 -26.94 6.73
C ARG A 292 -1.55 -26.95 5.51
N GLU A 293 -2.11 -26.94 4.30
CA GLU A 293 -1.35 -26.87 3.06
C GLU A 293 -0.60 -25.53 2.97
N MET A 294 -1.25 -24.40 3.28
CA MET A 294 -0.63 -23.07 3.32
C MET A 294 0.43 -22.93 4.43
N GLU A 295 0.19 -23.48 5.61
CA GLU A 295 1.21 -23.52 6.67
C GLU A 295 2.44 -24.35 6.26
N GLN A 296 2.24 -25.42 5.48
CA GLN A 296 3.33 -26.23 4.97
C GLN A 296 4.15 -25.47 3.93
N THR A 297 3.51 -24.80 2.97
CA THR A 297 4.22 -23.99 1.96
C THR A 297 4.98 -22.84 2.61
N GLU A 298 4.42 -22.20 3.63
CA GLU A 298 5.12 -21.16 4.38
C GLU A 298 6.37 -21.72 5.09
N ARG A 299 6.29 -22.90 5.70
CA ARG A 299 7.45 -23.55 6.32
C ARG A 299 8.52 -23.91 5.28
N GLU A 300 8.12 -24.40 4.11
CA GLU A 300 9.03 -24.72 3.01
C GLU A 300 9.74 -23.46 2.49
N LEU A 301 9.02 -22.37 2.24
CA LEU A 301 9.59 -21.09 1.82
C LEU A 301 10.52 -20.48 2.87
N ARG A 302 10.15 -20.54 4.16
CA ARG A 302 11.04 -20.09 5.25
C ARG A 302 12.32 -20.91 5.31
N PHE A 303 12.24 -22.22 5.05
CA PHE A 303 13.40 -23.09 4.98
C PHE A 303 14.28 -22.77 3.76
N GLU A 304 13.70 -22.58 2.58
CA GLU A 304 14.42 -22.16 1.37
C GLU A 304 15.12 -20.81 1.54
N LEU A 305 14.43 -19.83 2.12
CA LEU A 305 15.00 -18.51 2.43
C LEU A 305 16.17 -18.62 3.39
N ALA A 306 16.04 -19.43 4.46
CA ALA A 306 17.14 -19.67 5.40
C ALA A 306 18.35 -20.34 4.71
N ALA A 307 18.09 -21.32 3.84
CA ALA A 307 19.13 -22.00 3.06
C ALA A 307 19.84 -21.02 2.10
N GLU A 308 19.12 -20.11 1.44
CA GLU A 308 19.70 -19.10 0.56
C GLU A 308 20.48 -18.03 1.35
N ILE A 309 20.04 -17.67 2.56
CA ILE A 309 20.80 -16.82 3.49
C ILE A 309 22.11 -17.51 3.89
N GLU A 310 22.10 -18.81 4.19
CA GLU A 310 23.33 -19.54 4.50
C GLU A 310 24.27 -19.66 3.29
N ARG A 311 23.71 -19.91 2.10
CA ARG A 311 24.46 -19.95 0.84
C ARG A 311 25.11 -18.61 0.52
N SER A 312 24.37 -17.51 0.63
CA SER A 312 24.89 -16.16 0.40
C SER A 312 25.94 -15.77 1.44
N LYS A 313 25.75 -16.11 2.72
CA LYS A 313 26.78 -15.95 3.76
C LYS A 313 28.05 -16.73 3.43
N ALA A 314 27.94 -17.98 2.96
CA ALA A 314 29.08 -18.79 2.57
C ALA A 314 29.83 -18.20 1.36
N LEU A 315 29.12 -17.62 0.39
CA LEU A 315 29.71 -16.94 -0.76
C LEU A 315 30.45 -15.65 -0.37
N VAL A 316 29.90 -14.86 0.56
CA VAL A 316 30.55 -13.65 1.08
C VAL A 316 31.86 -13.99 1.81
N VAL A 317 31.88 -15.05 2.62
CA VAL A 317 33.10 -15.46 3.36
C VAL A 317 34.17 -16.03 2.43
N LYS A 318 33.80 -16.61 1.28
CA LYS A 318 34.73 -17.23 0.34
C LYS A 318 35.32 -16.26 -0.69
N GLN A 319 34.86 -15.02 -0.74
CA GLN A 319 35.62 -13.98 -1.43
C GLN A 319 36.82 -13.61 -0.55
N PRO A 320 38.07 -13.86 -1.00
CA PRO A 320 39.22 -13.37 -0.27
C PRO A 320 39.10 -11.84 -0.15
N PRO A 321 39.45 -11.23 1.00
CA PRO A 321 39.46 -9.78 1.13
C PRO A 321 40.36 -9.22 0.04
N GLY A 322 39.74 -8.66 -0.99
CA GLY A 322 40.41 -7.99 -2.07
C GLY A 322 41.26 -6.90 -1.46
N SER A 323 42.58 -7.09 -1.55
CA SER A 323 43.59 -6.11 -1.18
C SER A 323 43.15 -4.73 -1.67
N ALA A 324 43.28 -3.75 -0.78
CA ALA A 324 42.91 -2.38 -0.97
C ALA A 324 43.52 -1.77 -2.24
N THR A 325 42.83 -1.88 -3.36
CA THR A 325 43.02 -0.98 -4.51
C THR A 325 41.88 0.03 -4.45
N ARG A 326 42.22 1.18 -3.88
CA ARG A 326 41.46 2.43 -3.91
C ARG A 326 40.96 2.70 -5.33
N GLY A 327 39.67 3.01 -5.47
CA GLY A 327 39.17 3.74 -6.62
C GLY A 327 37.80 3.27 -7.09
N GLY A 328 36.75 3.95 -6.63
CA GLY A 328 35.50 4.06 -7.38
C GLY A 328 34.33 3.25 -6.83
N GLY A 329 33.42 3.95 -6.16
CA GLY A 329 32.00 3.62 -6.20
C GLY A 329 31.54 2.53 -5.23
N ALA A 330 31.45 2.90 -3.95
CA ALA A 330 30.42 2.33 -3.09
C ALA A 330 29.04 2.61 -3.73
N ARG A 331 28.55 1.69 -4.57
CA ARG A 331 27.14 1.65 -4.93
C ARG A 331 26.39 1.05 -3.74
N PRO A 332 25.32 1.71 -3.26
CA PRO A 332 24.56 1.24 -2.13
C PRO A 332 23.87 -0.07 -2.51
N ARG A 333 23.83 -0.98 -1.53
CA ARG A 333 22.98 -2.17 -1.50
C ARG A 333 21.50 -1.73 -1.59
N GLY A 334 21.03 -1.49 -2.79
CA GLY A 334 19.62 -1.44 -3.14
C GLY A 334 19.52 -2.19 -4.45
N GLY A 335 19.11 -3.46 -4.37
CA GLY A 335 18.90 -4.28 -5.56
C GLY A 335 17.97 -3.56 -6.50
N GLY A 336 18.51 -3.04 -7.60
CA GLY A 336 17.74 -2.45 -8.67
C GLY A 336 16.79 -3.53 -9.20
N ILE A 337 15.50 -3.29 -9.05
CA ILE A 337 14.40 -4.15 -9.50
C ILE A 337 14.44 -4.38 -11.03
N PHE A 338 15.20 -3.56 -11.77
CA PHE A 338 15.66 -3.93 -13.10
C PHE A 338 16.97 -4.69 -13.01
N GLY A 339 16.93 -5.96 -13.41
CA GLY A 339 18.07 -6.85 -13.63
C GLY A 339 19.06 -6.32 -14.67
N THR A 340 19.66 -5.17 -14.37
CA THR A 340 20.83 -4.57 -15.00
C THR A 340 22.08 -5.45 -14.83
N ASP A 341 21.97 -6.50 -14.01
CA ASP A 341 22.95 -7.58 -13.93
C ASP A 341 23.02 -8.43 -15.20
N GLU A 342 22.02 -8.37 -16.10
CA GLU A 342 22.15 -9.00 -17.41
C GLU A 342 22.81 -8.01 -18.40
N PRO A 343 24.05 -8.29 -18.88
CA PRO A 343 24.80 -7.36 -19.75
C PRO A 343 24.09 -7.07 -21.07
N LYS A 344 23.11 -7.90 -21.46
CA LYS A 344 22.27 -7.65 -22.65
C LYS A 344 21.34 -6.46 -22.46
N ASN A 345 20.77 -6.29 -21.26
CA ASN A 345 19.85 -5.19 -20.97
C ASN A 345 20.61 -3.85 -20.98
N ALA A 346 21.84 -3.83 -20.47
CA ALA A 346 22.69 -2.64 -20.52
C ALA A 346 22.97 -2.17 -21.95
N ALA A 347 23.28 -3.10 -22.88
CA ALA A 347 23.51 -2.77 -24.28
C ALA A 347 22.24 -2.25 -24.98
N VAL A 348 21.07 -2.79 -24.64
CA VAL A 348 19.78 -2.33 -25.17
C VAL A 348 19.45 -0.94 -24.63
N ILE A 349 19.66 -0.68 -23.34
CA ILE A 349 19.47 0.64 -22.73
C ILE A 349 20.38 1.66 -23.42
N GLN A 350 21.67 1.34 -23.59
CA GLN A 350 22.62 2.20 -24.29
C GLN A 350 22.16 2.52 -25.72
N LEU A 351 21.64 1.52 -26.46
CA LEU A 351 21.10 1.74 -27.79
C LEU A 351 19.92 2.73 -27.77
N TYR A 352 19.03 2.65 -26.78
CA TYR A 352 17.92 3.60 -26.64
C TYR A 352 18.40 5.01 -26.26
N GLU A 353 19.40 5.10 -25.38
CA GLU A 353 20.05 6.36 -25.00
C GLU A 353 20.66 7.04 -26.25
N ASP A 354 21.42 6.28 -27.05
CA ASP A 354 22.05 6.78 -28.28
C ASP A 354 21.03 7.17 -29.38
N LEU A 355 19.90 6.46 -29.48
CA LEU A 355 18.88 6.73 -30.50
C LEU A 355 17.96 7.90 -30.16
N THR A 356 17.70 8.13 -28.87
CA THR A 356 16.72 9.13 -28.42
C THR A 356 17.34 10.35 -27.77
N ASN A 357 18.64 10.32 -27.49
CA ASN A 357 19.36 11.29 -26.67
C ASN A 357 18.71 11.54 -25.31
N LEU A 358 18.01 10.54 -24.77
CA LEU A 358 17.31 10.59 -23.50
C LEU A 358 17.98 9.60 -22.53
N LEU A 359 18.61 10.13 -21.48
CA LEU A 359 19.22 9.37 -20.40
C LEU A 359 18.26 9.27 -19.22
N VAL A 360 18.09 8.07 -18.66
CA VAL A 360 17.25 7.84 -17.47
C VAL A 360 18.12 7.41 -16.27
N PRO A 361 18.77 8.34 -15.55
CA PRO A 361 19.70 8.03 -14.48
C PRO A 361 19.06 7.39 -13.23
N ASN A 362 17.79 7.70 -12.95
CA ASN A 362 17.14 7.25 -11.72
C ASN A 362 15.67 6.91 -11.97
N MET A 363 15.20 5.86 -11.30
CA MET A 363 13.79 5.50 -11.23
C MET A 363 13.41 5.25 -9.77
N ARG A 364 12.29 5.81 -9.35
CA ARG A 364 11.67 5.60 -8.03
C ARG A 364 10.24 5.14 -8.21
N PHE A 365 9.76 4.36 -7.25
CA PHE A 365 8.35 3.99 -7.14
C PHE A 365 7.75 4.78 -5.97
N GLU A 366 6.62 5.41 -6.22
CA GLU A 366 5.81 6.11 -5.21
C GLU A 366 4.46 5.40 -5.11
N THR A 367 3.88 5.31 -3.91
CA THR A 367 2.54 4.72 -3.76
C THR A 367 1.52 5.64 -4.45
N GLY A 368 0.81 5.12 -5.45
CA GLY A 368 -0.18 5.88 -6.21
C GLY A 368 -1.49 6.08 -5.44
N LYS A 369 -2.35 6.96 -5.99
CA LYS A 369 -3.61 7.36 -5.34
C LYS A 369 -4.69 6.27 -5.37
N TYR A 370 -4.69 5.41 -6.38
CA TYR A 370 -5.77 4.46 -6.63
C TYR A 370 -5.25 3.01 -6.62
N LEU A 371 -6.00 2.11 -5.98
CA LEU A 371 -5.79 0.65 -5.98
C LEU A 371 -4.39 0.18 -5.54
N ASP A 372 -3.70 0.96 -4.69
CA ASP A 372 -2.31 0.71 -4.27
C ASP A 372 -1.35 0.45 -5.46
N LEU A 373 -1.64 1.03 -6.62
CA LEU A 373 -0.78 0.94 -7.79
C LEU A 373 0.43 1.87 -7.59
N ASP A 374 1.63 1.37 -7.82
CA ASP A 374 2.84 2.19 -7.73
C ASP A 374 2.95 3.15 -8.93
N ASP A 375 3.09 4.43 -8.64
CA ASP A 375 3.49 5.48 -9.57
C ASP A 375 4.99 5.38 -9.86
N LYS A 376 5.36 5.52 -11.13
CA LYS A 376 6.76 5.39 -11.58
C LYS A 376 7.33 6.77 -11.86
N CYS A 377 8.30 7.19 -11.06
CA CYS A 377 8.99 8.47 -11.20
C CYS A 377 10.36 8.26 -11.85
N PHE A 378 10.51 8.73 -13.08
CA PHE A 378 11.78 8.70 -13.81
C PHE A 378 12.43 10.08 -13.74
N THR A 379 13.69 10.14 -13.33
CA THR A 379 14.53 11.32 -13.55
C THR A 379 15.18 11.14 -14.91
N CYS A 380 14.98 12.11 -15.79
CA CYS A 380 15.43 12.08 -17.18
C CYS A 380 16.36 13.27 -17.45
N VAL A 381 17.35 13.04 -18.31
CA VAL A 381 18.22 14.09 -18.87
C VAL A 381 18.15 13.95 -20.39
N TYR A 382 17.65 14.97 -21.06
CA TYR A 382 17.63 15.03 -22.51
C TYR A 382 18.75 15.92 -23.01
N THR A 383 19.58 15.43 -23.92
CA THR A 383 20.71 16.17 -24.48
C THR A 383 20.46 16.47 -25.95
N TYR A 384 20.55 17.74 -26.33
CA TYR A 384 20.49 18.17 -27.71
C TYR A 384 21.88 18.58 -28.18
N VAL A 385 22.28 18.05 -29.34
CA VAL A 385 23.54 18.40 -30.00
C VAL A 385 23.18 19.06 -31.33
N ASP A 386 23.46 20.35 -31.43
CA ASP A 386 23.29 21.08 -32.68
C ASP A 386 24.33 20.62 -33.71
N GLN A 387 23.87 19.99 -34.79
CA GLN A 387 24.72 19.52 -35.89
C GLN A 387 25.01 20.62 -36.93
N THR A 388 24.29 21.75 -36.87
CA THR A 388 24.42 22.85 -37.84
C THR A 388 25.49 23.89 -37.46
N GLY A 389 26.02 23.84 -36.25
CA GLY A 389 27.09 24.74 -35.81
C GLY A 389 28.42 24.48 -36.51
N ASN A 390 28.81 25.36 -37.44
CA ASN A 390 30.13 25.40 -38.06
C ASN A 390 31.24 25.52 -37.00
N ASP A 391 31.94 24.40 -36.70
CA ASP A 391 33.28 24.21 -36.10
C ASP A 391 33.73 25.05 -34.86
N GLN A 392 33.00 26.06 -34.38
CA GLN A 392 33.43 26.97 -33.33
C GLN A 392 32.82 26.69 -31.94
N GLY A 393 32.18 25.54 -31.78
CA GLY A 393 31.73 25.02 -30.48
C GLY A 393 30.31 24.53 -30.57
N ALA A 394 30.12 23.20 -30.66
CA ALA A 394 28.81 22.59 -30.54
C ALA A 394 28.20 23.03 -29.20
N MET A 395 27.12 23.80 -29.27
CA MET A 395 26.33 24.16 -28.10
C MET A 395 25.59 22.90 -27.66
N GLU A 396 26.17 22.17 -26.70
CA GLU A 396 25.48 21.06 -26.04
C GLU A 396 24.49 21.65 -25.04
N GLN A 397 23.20 21.56 -25.35
CA GLN A 397 22.13 21.96 -24.44
C GLN A 397 21.55 20.71 -23.80
N SER A 398 21.36 20.74 -22.48
CA SER A 398 20.76 19.63 -21.76
C SER A 398 19.59 20.10 -20.90
N LEU A 399 18.50 19.34 -20.91
CA LEU A 399 17.33 19.60 -20.08
C LEU A 399 17.15 18.43 -19.10
N THR A 400 17.18 18.73 -17.81
CA THR A 400 16.91 17.74 -16.75
C THR A 400 15.48 17.89 -16.27
N PHE A 401 14.75 16.79 -16.16
CA PHE A 401 13.35 16.80 -15.74
C PHE A 401 12.93 15.48 -15.09
N THR A 402 11.74 15.43 -14.52
CA THR A 402 11.12 14.18 -14.05
C THR A 402 9.85 13.87 -14.83
N LEU A 403 9.65 12.59 -15.15
CA LEU A 403 8.39 12.05 -15.66
C LEU A 403 7.79 11.12 -14.60
N ARG A 404 6.62 11.49 -14.07
CA ARG A 404 5.84 10.64 -13.17
C ARG A 404 4.70 10.00 -13.95
N PHE A 405 4.73 8.68 -14.08
CA PHE A 405 3.64 7.89 -14.64
C PHE A 405 2.69 7.53 -13.50
N TYR A 406 1.44 7.96 -13.61
CA TYR A 406 0.41 7.71 -12.62
C TYR A 406 -0.91 7.36 -13.30
N HIS A 407 -1.81 6.75 -12.56
CA HIS A 407 -3.15 6.42 -13.04
C HIS A 407 -4.13 7.47 -12.52
N ASP A 408 -4.89 8.07 -13.42
CA ASP A 408 -5.93 9.04 -13.08
C ASP A 408 -7.28 8.59 -13.62
N ILE A 409 -8.35 9.07 -13.01
CA ILE A 409 -9.70 8.84 -13.53
C ILE A 409 -9.87 9.73 -14.76
N PRO A 410 -10.35 9.22 -15.91
CA PRO A 410 -10.68 10.03 -17.06
C PRO A 410 -11.93 10.87 -16.74
N ILE A 411 -11.76 11.95 -15.98
CA ILE A 411 -12.85 12.82 -15.56
C ILE A 411 -13.16 13.79 -16.72
N PRO A 412 -14.40 13.81 -17.26
CA PRO A 412 -14.88 14.97 -17.98
C PRO A 412 -14.90 16.14 -16.99
N GLN A 413 -14.18 17.22 -17.32
CA GLN A 413 -13.86 18.37 -16.45
C GLN A 413 -15.05 18.95 -15.65
N ASP A 414 -16.29 18.71 -16.09
CA ASP A 414 -17.51 19.28 -15.53
C ASP A 414 -18.18 18.45 -14.40
N GLU A 415 -17.78 17.20 -14.15
CA GLU A 415 -18.44 16.33 -13.15
C GLU A 415 -17.48 15.70 -12.12
N ARG A 416 -16.63 16.53 -11.48
CA ARG A 416 -15.97 16.14 -10.22
C ARG A 416 -17.02 16.00 -9.11
N THR A 417 -17.74 14.89 -9.12
CA THR A 417 -18.52 14.45 -7.96
C THR A 417 -17.57 13.91 -6.89
N PRO A 418 -17.90 14.03 -5.59
CA PRO A 418 -17.08 13.56 -4.47
C PRO A 418 -16.97 12.02 -4.37
N ALA A 419 -17.24 11.29 -5.46
CA ALA A 419 -17.26 9.84 -5.56
C ALA A 419 -15.94 9.25 -6.08
N ASP A 420 -14.79 9.88 -5.77
CA ASP A 420 -13.44 9.35 -5.99
C ASP A 420 -13.22 7.97 -5.31
N GLU A 421 -14.15 7.53 -4.46
CA GLU A 421 -14.09 6.32 -3.63
C GLU A 421 -14.46 5.00 -4.33
N ARG A 422 -14.93 5.00 -5.58
CA ARG A 422 -15.42 3.75 -6.23
C ARG A 422 -14.65 3.30 -7.46
N VAL A 423 -13.35 3.61 -7.55
CA VAL A 423 -12.50 2.93 -8.52
C VAL A 423 -12.34 1.48 -8.06
N THR A 424 -13.06 0.58 -8.74
CA THR A 424 -13.08 -0.85 -8.38
C THR A 424 -12.15 -1.68 -9.27
N ASP A 425 -11.83 -1.17 -10.46
CA ASP A 425 -11.05 -1.89 -11.46
C ASP A 425 -10.08 -0.94 -12.19
N ILE A 426 -8.95 -1.51 -12.63
CA ILE A 426 -7.87 -0.78 -13.32
C ILE A 426 -8.35 -0.25 -14.68
N SER A 427 -9.32 -0.92 -15.30
CA SER A 427 -9.91 -0.52 -16.58
C SER A 427 -10.62 0.84 -16.55
N GLN A 428 -10.97 1.33 -15.36
CA GLN A 428 -11.60 2.64 -15.15
C GLN A 428 -10.58 3.78 -15.07
N LEU A 429 -9.28 3.45 -15.04
CA LEU A 429 -8.20 4.42 -14.93
C LEU A 429 -7.49 4.60 -16.28
N THR A 430 -7.03 5.82 -16.53
CA THR A 430 -6.20 6.17 -17.68
C THR A 430 -4.81 6.55 -17.19
N GLU A 431 -3.78 6.12 -17.91
CA GLU A 431 -2.40 6.39 -17.55
C GLU A 431 -1.98 7.77 -18.04
N HIS A 432 -1.61 8.63 -17.09
CA HIS A 432 -1.13 9.98 -17.32
C HIS A 432 0.34 10.12 -16.95
N ILE A 433 1.00 11.07 -17.58
CA ILE A 433 2.40 11.41 -17.34
C ILE A 433 2.45 12.86 -16.89
N LYS A 434 2.99 13.09 -15.69
CA LYS A 434 3.31 14.43 -15.19
C LYS A 434 4.76 14.75 -15.47
N TYR A 435 4.97 15.81 -16.25
CA TYR A 435 6.28 16.40 -16.51
C TYR A 435 6.56 17.49 -15.47
N SER A 436 7.79 17.48 -14.93
CA SER A 436 8.30 18.56 -14.08
C SER A 436 9.74 18.86 -14.44
N PRO A 437 10.06 20.07 -14.93
CA PRO A 437 11.44 20.44 -15.19
C PRO A 437 12.21 20.52 -13.87
N LEU A 438 13.51 20.22 -13.93
CA LEU A 438 14.43 20.31 -12.80
C LEU A 438 15.55 21.27 -13.14
N GLU A 439 16.04 21.98 -12.13
CA GLU A 439 17.24 22.83 -12.21
C GLU A 439 17.18 23.99 -13.22
N LEU A 440 15.99 24.44 -13.63
CA LEU A 440 15.84 25.61 -14.51
C LEU A 440 16.53 26.88 -13.97
N ASP A 441 16.59 27.02 -12.63
CA ASP A 441 17.25 28.15 -11.96
C ASP A 441 18.76 28.23 -12.22
N LYS A 442 19.39 27.15 -12.70
CA LYS A 442 20.82 27.10 -13.00
C LYS A 442 21.14 27.40 -14.47
N GLU A 443 20.13 27.38 -15.33
CA GLU A 443 20.27 27.62 -16.76
C GLU A 443 20.21 29.10 -17.09
N ALA A 444 20.68 29.48 -18.29
CA ALA A 444 20.60 30.86 -18.75
C ALA A 444 19.13 31.30 -18.90
N PRO A 445 18.75 32.52 -18.46
CA PRO A 445 17.38 32.99 -18.54
C PRO A 445 16.84 33.00 -19.98
N ASP A 446 17.69 33.36 -20.95
CA ASP A 446 17.36 33.33 -22.39
C ASP A 446 16.97 31.92 -22.86
N PHE A 447 17.60 30.88 -22.30
CA PHE A 447 17.26 29.48 -22.61
C PHE A 447 15.92 29.10 -21.99
N VAL A 448 15.66 29.52 -20.75
CA VAL A 448 14.38 29.25 -20.05
C VAL A 448 13.20 29.91 -20.78
N GLU A 449 13.37 31.15 -21.28
CA GLU A 449 12.32 31.83 -22.07
C GLU A 449 12.03 31.08 -23.39
N LYS A 450 13.06 30.53 -24.03
CA LYS A 450 12.93 29.75 -25.27
C LYS A 450 12.23 28.41 -25.08
N LEU A 451 12.28 27.80 -23.88
CA LEU A 451 11.60 26.54 -23.58
C LEU A 451 10.05 26.64 -23.61
N ARG A 452 9.49 27.84 -23.49
CA ARG A 452 8.03 28.08 -23.46
C ARG A 452 7.33 27.16 -22.44
N PHE A 453 6.38 26.34 -22.87
CA PHE A 453 5.61 25.44 -21.99
C PHE A 453 6.45 24.33 -21.35
N LEU A 454 7.65 24.01 -21.89
CA LEU A 454 8.57 23.05 -21.27
C LEU A 454 9.26 23.62 -20.02
N GLY A 455 9.18 24.93 -19.79
CA GLY A 455 9.59 25.57 -18.54
C GLY A 455 8.59 25.35 -17.39
N GLU A 456 7.39 24.85 -17.67
CA GLU A 456 6.33 24.66 -16.68
C GLU A 456 6.04 23.17 -16.41
N THR A 457 5.44 22.88 -15.26
CA THR A 457 4.94 21.54 -14.95
C THR A 457 3.60 21.31 -15.63
N PHE A 458 3.45 20.22 -16.37
CA PHE A 458 2.17 19.88 -17.02
C PHE A 458 1.95 18.37 -17.05
N THR A 459 0.75 17.96 -17.44
CA THR A 459 0.31 16.57 -17.48
C THR A 459 -0.28 16.25 -18.83
N PHE A 460 -0.01 15.06 -19.35
CA PHE A 460 -0.52 14.59 -20.64
C PHE A 460 -0.79 13.08 -20.59
N GLY A 461 -1.60 12.56 -21.50
CA GLY A 461 -1.88 11.12 -21.57
C GLY A 461 -0.68 10.33 -22.09
N ARG A 462 -0.50 9.08 -21.66
CA ARG A 462 0.65 8.25 -22.06
C ARG A 462 0.82 8.12 -23.58
N GLU A 463 -0.28 8.11 -24.32
CA GLU A 463 -0.30 8.07 -25.79
C GLU A 463 0.36 9.29 -26.45
N GLN A 464 0.47 10.42 -25.74
CA GLN A 464 1.10 11.65 -26.23
C GLN A 464 2.62 11.70 -25.95
N LEU A 465 3.21 10.67 -25.34
CA LEU A 465 4.64 10.65 -25.01
C LEU A 465 5.55 10.81 -26.24
N ALA A 466 5.18 10.20 -27.37
CA ALA A 466 5.94 10.34 -28.62
C ALA A 466 5.87 11.77 -29.17
N LEU A 467 4.70 12.42 -29.06
CA LEU A 467 4.52 13.82 -29.46
C LEU A 467 5.35 14.75 -28.56
N PHE A 468 5.33 14.51 -27.25
CA PHE A 468 6.14 15.25 -26.28
C PHE A 468 7.64 15.19 -26.61
N LEU A 469 8.19 14.01 -26.87
CA LEU A 469 9.61 13.86 -27.24
C LEU A 469 9.94 14.60 -28.55
N LYS A 470 9.04 14.55 -29.53
CA LYS A 470 9.20 15.32 -30.77
C LYS A 470 9.20 16.82 -30.50
N THR A 471 8.24 17.31 -29.71
CA THR A 471 8.17 18.74 -29.37
C THR A 471 9.40 19.18 -28.57
N MET A 472 9.96 18.34 -27.71
CA MET A 472 11.21 18.62 -27.01
C MET A 472 12.40 18.74 -27.97
N TYR A 473 12.51 17.84 -28.95
CA TYR A 473 13.53 17.94 -30.00
C TYR A 473 13.38 19.23 -30.81
N ASP A 474 12.15 19.55 -31.26
CA ASP A 474 11.88 20.73 -32.09
C ASP A 474 12.12 22.04 -31.33
N THR A 475 11.77 22.09 -30.04
CA THR A 475 11.95 23.29 -29.19
C THR A 475 13.41 23.53 -28.83
N LEU A 476 14.17 22.49 -28.48
CA LEU A 476 15.61 22.63 -28.20
C LEU A 476 16.41 22.93 -29.46
N GLY A 477 16.03 22.35 -30.61
CA GLY A 477 16.64 22.69 -31.90
C GLY A 477 16.37 24.14 -32.32
N GLY A 478 15.16 24.65 -32.08
CA GLY A 478 14.84 26.05 -32.32
C GLY A 478 15.51 27.01 -31.32
N ALA A 479 15.70 26.58 -30.06
CA ALA A 479 16.32 27.40 -29.02
C ALA A 479 17.82 27.62 -29.26
N GLY A 480 18.50 26.66 -29.88
CA GLY A 480 19.91 26.72 -30.23
C GLY A 480 20.24 27.69 -31.37
N GLN A 481 19.30 27.94 -32.28
CA GLN A 481 19.50 28.95 -33.32
C GLN A 481 19.45 30.35 -32.67
N PRO A 482 20.50 31.17 -32.79
CA PRO A 482 20.36 32.58 -32.48
C PRO A 482 19.25 33.11 -33.37
N GLU A 483 18.32 33.90 -32.82
CA GLU A 483 17.35 34.63 -33.64
C GLU A 483 18.17 35.53 -34.57
N GLY A 484 18.50 35.02 -35.75
CA GLY A 484 19.05 35.79 -36.83
C GLY A 484 17.99 36.82 -37.15
N ASP A 485 18.31 38.07 -36.88
CA ASP A 485 17.44 39.22 -37.05
C ASP A 485 16.78 39.11 -38.44
N PRO A 486 15.47 38.83 -38.53
CA PRO A 486 14.81 38.64 -39.83
C PRO A 486 14.74 39.93 -40.65
N GLU A 487 15.32 41.03 -40.16
CA GLU A 487 15.34 42.34 -40.82
C GLU A 487 16.50 42.53 -41.83
N GLU A 488 17.51 41.65 -41.90
CA GLU A 488 18.65 41.84 -42.84
C GLU A 488 18.56 41.08 -44.18
N GLU A 489 17.59 40.19 -44.41
CA GLU A 489 17.48 39.41 -45.67
C GLU A 489 16.53 40.01 -46.73
N GLU A 490 15.78 41.09 -46.45
CA GLU A 490 14.87 41.71 -47.43
C GLU A 490 15.47 42.90 -48.23
N GLU A 491 16.69 43.38 -47.93
CA GLU A 491 17.27 44.55 -48.63
C GLU A 491 18.23 44.25 -49.80
N GLU A 492 18.67 42.99 -50.03
CA GLU A 492 19.65 42.69 -51.10
C GLU A 492 19.07 42.26 -52.46
N GLU A 493 17.74 42.15 -52.62
CA GLU A 493 17.14 41.68 -53.89
C GLU A 493 16.62 42.79 -54.84
N MET A 494 16.92 44.07 -54.58
CA MET A 494 16.44 45.21 -55.42
C MET A 494 17.51 46.08 -56.08
N GLU A 495 18.75 45.60 -56.27
CA GLU A 495 19.79 46.40 -56.94
C GLU A 495 20.41 45.75 -58.18
N TYR A 496 19.64 45.10 -59.07
CA TYR A 496 20.12 44.81 -60.44
C TYR A 496 19.00 44.76 -61.49
N GLU A 497 18.46 45.92 -61.88
CA GLU A 497 17.94 46.15 -63.24
C GLU A 497 18.42 47.53 -63.75
N GLU A 498 19.59 47.58 -64.40
CA GLU A 498 19.95 48.59 -65.41
C GLU A 498 20.81 48.00 -66.54
#